data_AF-A0A8T6W6F4-F1
#
_entry.id   AF-A0A8T6W6F4-F1
#
_cell.length_a   1.000
_cell.length_b   1.000
_cell.length_c   1.000
_cell.angle_alpha   90.00
_cell.angle_beta   90.00
_cell.angle_gamma   90.00
#
_symmetry.space_group_name_H-M   'P 1'
#
loop_
_entity.id
_entity.type
_entity.pdbx_description
1 polymer ?
#
loop_
_entity_poly.entity_id
_entity_poly.type
_entity_poly.pdbx_seq_one_letter_code
_entity_poly.pdbx_strand_id
1 'polypeptide(L)'
;MFLGFLTFMYVVAILHEFSHAGTYYHYSGEVGEVGITFNFFIPFLYTKTPQTRSMGRSEAVMVFLAGSMVNMFFTALCTYLYLLGGWPAFWGLCAYGAGISSLMTFLPFVKGDGYYILQRVAQFPNLMHHSIEHLKMVGKLLLRRISLTEYKKYLSMYSQRERKYLLVYTLLLPVGIPLLVYIFVIQLLIFGVLNIVALTPKILFGTVQTPQLYFLWVFYLFGISLTLLGIIGRILQKLREKDLTFLDTVEEEKEVHQRE
;
A
#
# COMPACT_ATOMS: atom_id res chain seq x y z
N MET A 1 -6.95 15.41 21.94
CA MET A 1 -6.01 14.30 21.65
C MET A 1 -6.09 13.83 20.20
N PHE A 2 -7.24 13.30 19.74
CA PHE A 2 -7.37 12.76 18.37
C PHE A 2 -7.10 13.79 17.25
N LEU A 3 -7.73 14.97 17.30
CA LEU A 3 -7.49 16.03 16.32
C LEU A 3 -6.01 16.45 16.30
N GLY A 4 -5.40 16.63 17.47
CA GLY A 4 -3.97 16.95 17.59
C GLY A 4 -3.07 15.87 17.00
N PHE A 5 -3.44 14.59 17.13
CA PHE A 5 -2.70 13.48 16.53
C PHE A 5 -2.80 13.50 15.01
N LEU A 6 -4.02 13.71 14.46
CA LEU A 6 -4.20 13.84 13.01
C LEU A 6 -3.42 15.03 12.44
N THR A 7 -3.48 16.19 13.11
CA THR A 7 -2.71 17.37 12.72
C THR A 7 -1.21 17.06 12.75
N PHE A 8 -0.72 16.43 13.82
CA PHE A 8 0.68 16.02 13.91
C PHE A 8 1.09 15.10 12.75
N MET A 9 0.32 14.03 12.48
CA MET A 9 0.61 13.10 11.39
C MET A 9 0.61 13.79 10.03
N TYR A 10 -0.30 14.75 9.81
CA TYR A 10 -0.34 15.51 8.57
C TYR A 10 0.88 16.42 8.41
N VAL A 11 1.31 17.09 9.49
CA VAL A 11 2.54 17.89 9.51
C VAL A 11 3.75 17.02 9.20
N VAL A 12 3.87 15.84 9.82
CA VAL A 12 4.96 14.89 9.54
C VAL A 12 4.94 14.46 8.07
N ALA A 13 3.76 14.17 7.51
CA ALA A 13 3.62 13.80 6.09
C ALA A 13 4.01 14.95 5.14
N ILE A 14 3.70 16.20 5.47
CA ILE A 14 4.20 17.36 4.71
C ILE A 14 5.72 17.41 4.77
N LEU A 15 6.31 17.32 5.96
CA LEU A 15 7.76 17.38 6.12
C LEU A 15 8.47 16.21 5.43
N HIS A 16 7.84 15.03 5.40
CA HIS A 16 8.30 13.85 4.65
C HIS A 16 8.42 14.18 3.17
N GLU A 17 7.35 14.68 2.54
CA GLU A 17 7.36 15.05 1.12
C GLU A 17 8.31 16.21 0.82
N PHE A 18 8.34 17.23 1.69
CA PHE A 18 9.27 18.34 1.56
C PHE A 18 10.73 17.90 1.65
N SER A 19 11.05 16.87 2.42
CA SER A 19 12.41 16.34 2.50
C SER A 19 12.84 15.64 1.21
N HIS A 20 11.91 14.96 0.51
CA HIS A 20 12.19 14.45 -0.83
C HIS A 20 12.47 15.59 -1.80
N ALA A 21 11.63 16.63 -1.81
CA ALA A 21 11.79 17.79 -2.67
C ALA A 21 13.10 18.55 -2.39
N GLY A 22 13.42 18.78 -1.11
CA GLY A 22 14.63 19.47 -0.70
C GLY A 22 15.91 18.69 -1.01
N THR A 23 15.90 17.37 -0.77
CA THR A 23 17.04 16.50 -1.12
C THR A 23 17.20 16.38 -2.63
N TYR A 24 16.09 16.32 -3.38
CA TYR A 24 16.12 16.34 -4.84
C TYR A 24 16.73 17.64 -5.34
N TYR A 25 16.27 18.80 -4.86
CA TYR A 25 16.80 20.11 -5.24
C TYR A 25 18.30 20.23 -4.95
N HIS A 26 18.76 19.69 -3.81
CA HIS A 26 20.18 19.67 -3.47
C HIS A 26 21.04 18.95 -4.52
N TYR A 27 20.55 17.84 -5.09
CA TYR A 27 21.31 17.03 -6.06
C TYR A 27 21.07 17.41 -7.52
N SER A 28 19.85 17.81 -7.92
CA SER A 28 19.54 18.18 -9.32
C SER A 28 19.70 19.67 -9.62
N GLY A 29 19.58 20.54 -8.61
CA GLY A 29 19.39 21.97 -8.81
C GLY A 29 17.99 22.35 -9.34
N GLU A 30 17.08 21.38 -9.48
CA GLU A 30 15.73 21.60 -9.99
C GLU A 30 14.66 21.43 -8.91
N VAL A 31 13.58 22.20 -9.02
CA VAL A 31 12.46 22.12 -8.09
C VAL A 31 11.55 20.96 -8.47
N GLY A 32 11.37 20.00 -7.55
CA GLY A 32 10.38 18.93 -7.69
C GLY A 32 8.94 19.46 -7.54
N GLU A 33 7.98 18.79 -8.17
CA GLU A 33 6.56 19.15 -8.02
C GLU A 33 6.01 18.49 -6.74
N VAL A 34 5.59 19.31 -5.77
CA VAL A 34 4.87 18.85 -4.56
C VAL A 34 3.39 19.15 -4.75
N GLY A 35 2.52 18.18 -4.46
CA GLY A 35 1.08 18.34 -4.62
C GLY A 35 0.26 17.49 -3.67
N ILE A 36 -1.06 17.58 -3.82
CA ILE A 36 -2.04 16.77 -3.12
C ILE A 36 -2.79 15.96 -4.16
N THR A 37 -2.93 14.66 -3.93
CA THR A 37 -3.77 13.74 -4.70
C THR A 37 -4.87 13.17 -3.82
N PHE A 38 -6.02 12.85 -4.40
CA PHE A 38 -7.11 12.21 -3.66
C PHE A 38 -7.17 10.73 -4.04
N ASN A 39 -7.00 9.85 -3.06
CA ASN A 39 -7.21 8.43 -3.23
C ASN A 39 -8.31 7.98 -2.25
N PHE A 40 -9.41 7.43 -2.77
CA PHE A 40 -10.61 7.09 -1.98
C PHE A 40 -11.10 8.23 -1.07
N PHE A 41 -11.15 9.47 -1.58
CA PHE A 41 -11.53 10.69 -0.83
C PHE A 41 -10.59 11.07 0.33
N ILE A 42 -9.46 10.37 0.50
CA ILE A 42 -8.43 10.73 1.47
C ILE A 42 -7.37 11.56 0.74
N PRO A 43 -7.01 12.76 1.24
CA PRO A 43 -5.95 13.56 0.67
C PRO A 43 -4.59 12.94 1.01
N PHE A 44 -3.80 12.61 -0.02
CA PHE A 44 -2.42 12.18 0.08
C PHE A 44 -1.51 13.27 -0.48
N LEU A 45 -0.43 13.56 0.21
CA LEU A 45 0.62 14.42 -0.32
C LEU A 45 1.51 13.58 -1.23
N TYR A 46 2.07 14.20 -2.26
CA TYR A 46 3.03 13.54 -3.14
C TYR A 46 4.10 14.53 -3.61
N THR A 47 5.29 13.99 -3.87
CA THR A 47 6.37 14.70 -4.56
C THR A 47 6.75 13.95 -5.82
N LYS A 48 6.63 14.60 -6.98
CA LYS A 48 7.14 14.08 -8.25
C LYS A 48 8.58 14.56 -8.43
N THR A 49 9.49 13.59 -8.54
CA THR A 49 10.90 13.80 -8.83
C THR A 49 11.31 13.04 -10.11
N PRO A 50 10.79 13.46 -11.28
CA PRO A 50 10.92 12.70 -12.54
C PRO A 50 12.37 12.49 -12.98
N GLN A 51 13.28 13.43 -12.70
CA GLN A 51 14.69 13.30 -13.07
C GLN A 51 15.55 12.52 -12.08
N THR A 52 14.98 11.92 -11.02
CA THR A 52 15.75 10.94 -10.24
C THR A 52 16.34 9.86 -11.13
N ARG A 53 15.73 9.59 -12.30
CA ARG A 53 16.17 8.62 -13.32
C ARG A 53 17.58 8.90 -13.85
N SER A 54 17.96 10.16 -14.01
CA SER A 54 19.28 10.57 -14.49
C SER A 54 20.31 10.79 -13.38
N MET A 55 19.88 10.84 -12.11
CA MET A 55 20.78 10.99 -10.95
C MET A 55 21.67 9.76 -10.72
N GLY A 56 22.80 9.99 -10.04
CA GLY A 56 23.63 8.92 -9.51
C GLY A 56 22.84 8.02 -8.56
N ARG A 57 23.23 6.74 -8.48
CA ARG A 57 22.51 5.75 -7.67
C ARG A 57 22.38 6.17 -6.21
N SER A 58 23.47 6.65 -5.61
CA SER A 58 23.50 7.05 -4.21
C SER A 58 22.63 8.28 -3.94
N GLU A 59 22.66 9.26 -4.85
CA GLU A 59 21.86 10.49 -4.79
C GLU A 59 20.37 10.15 -4.87
N ALA A 60 19.98 9.35 -5.87
CA ALA A 60 18.60 8.91 -6.03
C ALA A 60 18.10 8.14 -4.80
N VAL A 61 18.92 7.25 -4.23
CA VAL A 61 18.57 6.53 -2.99
C VAL A 61 18.43 7.49 -1.82
N MET A 62 19.31 8.49 -1.68
CA MET A 62 19.19 9.50 -0.62
C MET A 62 17.92 10.33 -0.75
N VAL A 63 17.53 10.70 -1.97
CA VAL A 63 16.25 11.39 -2.21
C VAL A 63 15.09 10.56 -1.67
N PHE A 64 14.98 9.26 -2.00
CA PHE A 64 13.89 8.41 -1.48
C PHE A 64 14.04 8.05 0.00
N LEU A 65 15.24 8.13 0.60
CA LEU A 65 15.43 7.90 2.02
C LEU A 65 15.03 9.10 2.88
N ALA A 66 15.10 10.32 2.34
CA ALA A 66 14.88 11.56 3.09
C ALA A 66 13.55 11.56 3.86
N GLY A 67 12.45 11.19 3.20
CA GLY A 67 11.13 11.12 3.84
C GLY A 67 11.10 10.13 5.01
N SER A 68 11.70 8.96 4.83
CA SER A 68 11.80 7.97 5.90
C SER A 68 12.62 8.48 7.09
N MET A 69 13.70 9.22 6.84
CA MET A 69 14.50 9.85 7.90
C MET A 69 13.71 10.90 8.70
N VAL A 70 12.84 11.68 8.05
CA VAL A 70 11.92 12.60 8.74
C VAL A 70 10.99 11.83 9.67
N ASN A 71 10.36 10.75 9.18
CA ASN A 71 9.48 9.94 10.01
C ASN A 71 10.22 9.38 11.24
N MET A 72 11.44 8.84 11.05
CA MET A 72 12.28 8.33 12.15
C MET A 72 12.66 9.42 13.16
N PHE A 73 12.99 10.62 12.69
CA PHE A 73 13.28 11.76 13.56
C PHE A 73 12.09 12.08 14.46
N PHE A 74 10.88 12.16 13.90
CA PHE A 74 9.68 12.43 14.68
C PHE A 74 9.28 11.28 15.60
N THR A 75 9.52 10.02 15.21
CA THR A 75 9.39 8.87 16.12
C THR A 75 10.29 9.03 17.34
N ALA A 76 11.57 9.34 17.14
CA ALA A 76 12.52 9.54 18.24
C ALA A 76 12.14 10.74 19.11
N LEU A 77 11.77 11.87 18.50
CA LEU A 77 11.34 13.08 19.20
C LEU A 77 10.11 12.81 20.08
N CYS A 78 9.07 12.19 19.53
CA CYS A 78 7.87 11.87 20.32
C CYS A 78 8.15 10.82 21.40
N THR A 79 9.06 9.88 21.17
CA THR A 79 9.49 8.92 22.20
C THR A 79 10.22 9.63 23.33
N TYR A 80 11.08 10.60 23.01
CA TYR A 80 11.74 11.42 24.01
C TYR A 80 10.74 12.27 24.82
N LEU A 81 9.79 12.93 24.15
CA LEU A 81 8.73 13.71 24.81
C LEU A 81 7.80 12.84 25.67
N TYR A 82 7.57 11.59 25.27
CA TYR A 82 6.86 10.60 26.08
C TYR A 82 7.57 10.34 27.42
N LEU A 83 8.90 10.19 27.40
CA LEU A 83 9.71 9.94 28.59
C LEU A 83 9.79 11.15 29.53
N LEU A 84 9.73 12.38 29.00
CA LEU A 84 9.70 13.61 29.80
C LEU A 84 8.37 13.83 30.52
N GLY A 85 7.29 13.17 30.10
CA GLY A 85 5.98 13.25 30.74
C GLY A 85 5.09 14.40 30.23
N GLY A 86 4.19 14.87 31.11
CA GLY A 86 3.16 15.87 30.79
C GLY A 86 1.96 15.31 30.02
N TRP A 87 2.19 14.77 28.82
CA TRP A 87 1.14 14.25 27.92
C TRP A 87 1.51 12.85 27.36
N PRO A 88 1.81 11.85 28.21
CA PRO A 88 2.37 10.57 27.76
C PRO A 88 1.47 9.81 26.79
N ALA A 89 0.14 9.79 26.99
CA ALA A 89 -0.77 9.11 26.06
C ALA A 89 -0.71 9.71 24.63
N PHE A 90 -0.58 11.04 24.53
CA PHE A 90 -0.50 11.73 23.23
C PHE A 90 0.84 11.46 22.54
N TRP A 91 1.95 11.67 23.24
CA TRP A 91 3.29 11.48 22.65
C TRP A 91 3.58 10.03 22.31
N GLY A 92 3.11 9.07 23.12
CA GLY A 92 3.20 7.65 22.81
C GLY A 92 2.43 7.30 21.52
N LEU A 93 1.23 7.85 21.32
CA LEU A 93 0.45 7.66 20.10
C LEU A 93 1.15 8.27 18.87
N CYS A 94 1.69 9.49 19.00
CA CYS A 94 2.44 10.15 17.93
C CYS A 94 3.72 9.38 17.56
N ALA A 95 4.46 8.88 18.56
CA ALA A 95 5.66 8.07 18.34
C ALA A 95 5.32 6.76 17.60
N TYR A 96 4.27 6.07 18.03
CA TYR A 96 3.78 4.86 17.38
C TYR A 96 3.35 5.13 15.93
N GLY A 97 2.57 6.19 15.71
CA GLY A 97 2.09 6.59 14.38
C GLY A 97 3.24 6.90 13.42
N ALA A 98 4.16 7.80 13.79
CA ALA A 98 5.32 8.14 12.98
C ALA A 98 6.24 6.94 12.75
N GLY A 99 6.40 6.07 13.76
CA GLY A 99 7.23 4.86 13.67
C GLY A 99 6.68 3.87 12.66
N ILE A 100 5.38 3.61 12.69
CA ILE A 100 4.72 2.77 11.68
C ILE A 100 4.82 3.41 10.30
N SER A 101 4.56 4.72 10.17
CA SER A 101 4.70 5.42 8.89
C SER A 101 6.11 5.26 8.32
N SER A 102 7.16 5.36 9.14
CA SER A 102 8.53 5.09 8.72
C SER A 102 8.76 3.65 8.27
N LEU A 103 8.16 2.66 8.94
CA LEU A 103 8.33 1.26 8.52
C LEU A 103 7.61 1.00 7.19
N MET A 104 6.43 1.60 7.01
CA MET A 104 5.63 1.44 5.80
C MET A 104 6.33 2.02 4.57
N THR A 105 7.07 3.14 4.70
CA THR A 105 7.79 3.74 3.58
C THR A 105 8.91 2.83 3.05
N PHE A 106 9.52 1.99 3.90
CA PHE A 106 10.52 1.01 3.47
C PHE A 106 9.94 -0.24 2.79
N LEU A 107 8.63 -0.47 2.87
CA LEU A 107 8.02 -1.65 2.27
C LEU A 107 8.07 -1.57 0.74
N PRO A 108 8.70 -2.54 0.06
CA PRO A 108 8.88 -2.46 -1.38
C PRO A 108 7.64 -2.89 -2.15
N PHE A 109 6.55 -3.27 -1.48
CA PHE A 109 5.37 -3.87 -2.11
C PHE A 109 4.43 -2.86 -2.78
N VAL A 110 4.54 -1.59 -2.40
CA VAL A 110 3.76 -0.47 -2.95
C VAL A 110 4.73 0.48 -3.64
N LYS A 111 4.30 1.15 -4.71
CA LYS A 111 5.10 2.17 -5.41
C LYS A 111 5.26 3.42 -4.53
N GLY A 112 6.14 3.33 -3.55
CA GLY A 112 6.63 4.41 -2.70
C GLY A 112 8.14 4.32 -2.54
N ASP A 113 8.67 4.95 -1.50
CA ASP A 113 10.12 5.09 -1.26
C ASP A 113 10.89 3.78 -1.35
N GLY A 114 10.48 2.77 -0.57
CA GLY A 114 11.17 1.49 -0.48
C GLY A 114 11.24 0.75 -1.82
N TYR A 115 10.16 0.83 -2.62
CA TYR A 115 10.14 0.28 -3.97
C TYR A 115 11.14 1.01 -4.88
N TYR A 116 11.16 2.34 -4.85
CA TYR A 116 12.06 3.11 -5.70
C TYR A 116 13.52 2.98 -5.25
N ILE A 117 13.80 2.88 -3.96
CA ILE A 117 15.12 2.52 -3.43
C ILE A 117 15.56 1.16 -3.98
N LEU A 118 14.70 0.14 -3.88
CA LEU A 118 14.98 -1.19 -4.41
C LEU A 118 15.24 -1.15 -5.92
N GLN A 119 14.44 -0.40 -6.68
CA GLN A 119 14.61 -0.22 -8.13
C GLN A 119 15.99 0.38 -8.46
N ARG A 120 16.44 1.38 -7.69
CA ARG A 120 17.77 2.00 -7.85
C ARG A 120 18.91 1.06 -7.50
N VAL A 121 18.75 0.30 -6.41
CA VAL A 121 19.74 -0.67 -5.94
C VAL A 121 19.87 -1.84 -6.91
N ALA A 122 18.74 -2.32 -7.44
CA ALA A 122 18.68 -3.40 -8.41
C ALA A 122 19.12 -2.98 -9.82
N GLN A 123 19.15 -1.67 -10.10
CA GLN A 123 19.37 -1.11 -11.44
C GLN A 123 18.42 -1.69 -12.50
N PHE A 124 17.24 -2.13 -12.07
CA PHE A 124 16.25 -2.78 -12.91
C PHE A 124 14.99 -1.91 -12.94
N PRO A 125 14.86 -1.02 -13.94
CA PRO A 125 13.71 -0.12 -14.01
C PRO A 125 12.40 -0.90 -14.14
N ASN A 126 11.33 -0.36 -13.55
CA ASN A 126 10.00 -0.97 -13.61
C ASN A 126 9.92 -2.43 -13.10
N LEU A 127 10.76 -2.79 -12.11
CA LEU A 127 10.80 -4.12 -11.50
C LEU A 127 9.41 -4.71 -11.19
N MET A 128 8.50 -3.91 -10.62
CA MET A 128 7.15 -4.40 -10.29
C MET A 128 6.35 -4.80 -11.53
N HIS A 129 6.46 -4.04 -12.62
CA HIS A 129 5.78 -4.38 -13.86
C HIS A 129 6.30 -5.69 -14.44
N HIS A 130 7.63 -5.81 -14.56
CA HIS A 130 8.26 -7.04 -15.03
C HIS A 130 7.94 -8.24 -14.15
N SER A 131 7.89 -8.07 -12.82
CA SER A 131 7.55 -9.16 -11.91
C SER A 131 6.09 -9.61 -12.00
N ILE A 132 5.16 -8.69 -12.30
CA ILE A 132 3.75 -9.03 -12.58
C ILE A 132 3.64 -9.77 -13.91
N GLU A 133 4.35 -9.34 -14.95
CA GLU A 133 4.42 -10.05 -16.23
C GLU A 133 5.01 -11.44 -16.07
N HIS A 134 6.11 -11.55 -15.32
CA HIS A 134 6.73 -12.81 -14.99
C HIS A 134 5.78 -13.73 -14.23
N LEU A 135 5.01 -13.21 -13.27
CA LEU A 135 3.98 -13.98 -12.56
C LEU A 135 2.91 -14.53 -13.53
N LYS A 136 2.48 -13.72 -14.51
CA LYS A 136 1.56 -14.18 -15.57
C LYS A 136 2.18 -15.28 -16.43
N MET A 137 3.47 -15.17 -16.79
CA MET A 137 4.18 -16.18 -17.56
C MET A 137 4.32 -17.49 -16.77
N VAL A 138 4.65 -17.43 -15.48
CA VAL A 138 4.66 -18.60 -14.59
C VAL A 138 3.26 -19.23 -14.51
N GLY A 139 2.21 -18.43 -14.36
CA GLY A 139 0.83 -18.92 -14.39
C GLY A 139 0.47 -19.64 -15.69
N LYS A 140 0.83 -19.07 -16.85
CA LYS A 140 0.64 -19.72 -18.16
C LYS A 140 1.40 -21.04 -18.27
N LEU A 141 2.63 -21.10 -17.75
CA LEU A 141 3.44 -22.32 -17.74
C LEU A 141 2.81 -23.41 -16.87
N LEU A 142 2.35 -23.06 -15.66
CA LEU A 142 1.67 -23.99 -14.74
C LEU A 142 0.37 -24.53 -15.34
N LEU A 143 -0.37 -23.68 -16.06
CA LEU A 143 -1.57 -24.06 -16.80
C LEU A 143 -1.28 -24.77 -18.14
N ARG A 144 -0.01 -25.09 -18.43
CA ARG A 144 0.45 -25.73 -19.68
C ARG A 144 0.05 -24.98 -20.97
N ARG A 145 -0.17 -23.66 -20.88
CA ARG A 145 -0.51 -22.79 -22.02
C ARG A 145 0.71 -22.31 -22.82
N ILE A 146 1.92 -22.48 -22.28
CA ILE A 146 3.19 -22.17 -22.94
C ILE A 146 4.21 -23.29 -22.68
N SER A 147 5.21 -23.40 -23.55
CA SER A 147 6.28 -24.39 -23.39
C SER A 147 7.38 -23.92 -22.43
N LEU A 148 8.10 -24.87 -21.83
CA LEU A 148 9.30 -24.56 -21.02
C LEU A 148 10.37 -23.82 -21.84
N THR A 149 10.47 -24.12 -23.14
CA THR A 149 11.40 -23.46 -24.06
C THR A 149 11.06 -21.98 -24.24
N GLU A 150 9.78 -21.66 -24.39
CA GLU A 150 9.29 -20.29 -24.51
C GLU A 150 9.50 -19.49 -23.21
N TYR A 151 9.24 -20.11 -22.05
CA TYR A 151 9.53 -19.51 -20.75
C TYR A 151 11.03 -19.24 -20.54
N LYS A 152 11.91 -20.17 -20.91
CA LYS A 152 13.36 -19.96 -20.87
C LYS A 152 13.80 -18.84 -21.82
N LYS A 153 13.19 -18.74 -23.01
CA LYS A 153 13.43 -17.64 -23.96
C LYS A 153 13.01 -16.29 -23.38
N TYR A 154 11.87 -16.21 -22.69
CA TYR A 154 11.47 -15.00 -21.97
C TYR A 154 12.51 -14.59 -20.92
N LEU A 155 12.93 -15.52 -20.05
CA LEU A 155 13.96 -15.22 -19.05
C LEU A 155 15.29 -14.83 -19.68
N SER A 156 15.59 -15.35 -20.88
CA SER A 156 16.84 -15.05 -21.60
C SER A 156 17.01 -13.56 -21.92
N MET A 157 15.90 -12.80 -22.01
CA MET A 157 15.89 -11.35 -22.28
C MET A 157 16.48 -10.51 -21.15
N TYR A 158 16.49 -11.03 -19.91
CA TYR A 158 17.02 -10.35 -18.75
C TYR A 158 18.45 -10.80 -18.47
N SER A 159 19.28 -9.89 -17.95
CA SER A 159 20.61 -10.23 -17.44
C SER A 159 20.54 -11.13 -16.20
N GLN A 160 21.64 -11.80 -15.84
CA GLN A 160 21.68 -12.68 -14.67
C GLN A 160 21.33 -11.97 -13.36
N ARG A 161 21.72 -10.69 -13.24
CA ARG A 161 21.39 -9.87 -12.06
C ARG A 161 19.90 -9.53 -12.03
N GLU A 162 19.34 -9.07 -13.15
CA GLU A 162 17.91 -8.73 -13.26
C GLU A 162 17.04 -9.96 -13.01
N ARG A 163 17.41 -11.14 -13.51
CA ARG A 163 16.70 -12.40 -13.22
C ARG A 163 16.62 -12.68 -11.73
N LYS A 164 17.71 -12.47 -10.97
CA LYS A 164 17.71 -12.69 -9.51
C LYS A 164 16.70 -11.76 -8.84
N TYR A 165 16.72 -10.47 -9.16
CA TYR A 165 15.75 -9.51 -8.61
C TYR A 165 14.32 -9.81 -9.05
N LEU A 166 14.12 -10.16 -10.33
CA LEU A 166 12.83 -10.55 -10.88
C LEU A 166 12.22 -11.72 -10.11
N LEU A 167 12.99 -12.80 -9.93
CA LEU A 167 12.53 -14.02 -9.26
C LEU A 167 12.17 -13.75 -7.80
N VAL A 168 13.06 -13.07 -7.07
CA VAL A 168 12.84 -12.71 -5.66
C VAL A 168 11.61 -11.82 -5.53
N TYR A 169 11.50 -10.77 -6.34
CA TYR A 169 10.41 -9.81 -6.25
C TYR A 169 9.07 -10.40 -6.74
N THR A 170 9.07 -11.29 -7.74
CA THR A 170 7.87 -12.04 -8.16
C THR A 170 7.35 -12.97 -7.07
N LEU A 171 8.23 -13.58 -6.27
CA LEU A 171 7.81 -14.40 -5.13
C LEU A 171 7.25 -13.54 -3.98
N LEU A 172 7.86 -12.39 -3.75
CA LEU A 172 7.51 -11.46 -2.66
C LEU A 172 6.18 -10.73 -2.90
N LEU A 173 5.92 -10.25 -4.11
CA LEU A 173 4.71 -9.49 -4.48
C LEU A 173 3.37 -10.16 -4.05
N PRO A 174 3.10 -11.43 -4.43
CA PRO A 174 1.83 -12.09 -4.12
C PRO A 174 1.68 -12.46 -2.64
N VAL A 175 2.75 -12.36 -1.84
CA VAL A 175 2.68 -12.54 -0.38
C VAL A 175 2.51 -11.18 0.31
N GLY A 176 3.33 -10.20 -0.07
CA GLY A 176 3.40 -8.91 0.61
C GLY A 176 2.15 -8.06 0.44
N ILE A 177 1.60 -7.93 -0.77
CA ILE A 177 0.39 -7.11 -0.99
C ILE A 177 -0.81 -7.71 -0.25
N PRO A 178 -1.14 -9.00 -0.37
CA PRO A 178 -2.24 -9.58 0.38
C PRO A 178 -2.03 -9.53 1.89
N LEU A 179 -0.79 -9.70 2.39
CA LEU A 179 -0.48 -9.57 3.80
C LEU A 179 -0.77 -8.15 4.31
N LEU A 180 -0.34 -7.11 3.58
CA LEU A 180 -0.63 -5.72 3.96
C LEU A 180 -2.12 -5.41 3.94
N VAL A 181 -2.83 -5.88 2.91
CA VAL A 181 -4.29 -5.75 2.83
C VAL A 181 -4.96 -6.50 3.98
N TYR A 182 -4.51 -7.72 4.29
CA TYR A 182 -5.02 -8.53 5.38
C TYR A 182 -4.83 -7.84 6.72
N ILE A 183 -3.62 -7.36 7.02
CA ILE A 183 -3.32 -6.59 8.23
C ILE A 183 -4.20 -5.34 8.28
N PHE A 184 -4.29 -4.56 7.22
CA PHE A 184 -5.09 -3.34 7.19
C PHE A 184 -6.58 -3.61 7.42
N VAL A 185 -7.17 -4.55 6.67
CA VAL A 185 -8.59 -4.90 6.76
C VAL A 185 -8.92 -5.50 8.13
N ILE A 186 -8.09 -6.38 8.66
CA ILE A 186 -8.34 -6.98 9.98
C ILE A 186 -8.19 -5.96 11.08
N GLN A 187 -7.17 -5.10 11.03
CA GLN A 187 -7.05 -4.02 11.99
C GLN A 187 -8.27 -3.11 11.93
N LEU A 188 -8.74 -2.75 10.73
CA LEU A 188 -9.94 -1.92 10.55
C LEU A 188 -11.20 -2.62 11.06
N LEU A 189 -11.36 -3.93 10.83
CA LEU A 189 -12.49 -4.72 11.32
C LEU A 189 -12.44 -4.92 12.83
N ILE A 190 -11.30 -5.31 13.40
CA ILE A 190 -11.14 -5.51 14.84
C ILE A 190 -11.38 -4.19 15.57
N PHE A 191 -10.68 -3.12 15.20
CA PHE A 191 -10.88 -1.82 15.83
C PHE A 191 -12.29 -1.29 15.58
N GLY A 192 -12.84 -1.42 14.37
CA GLY A 192 -14.19 -0.98 14.06
C GLY A 192 -15.26 -1.71 14.88
N VAL A 193 -15.21 -3.04 14.94
CA VAL A 193 -16.16 -3.87 15.68
C VAL A 193 -16.03 -3.65 17.18
N LEU A 194 -14.81 -3.66 17.74
CA LEU A 194 -14.60 -3.44 19.17
C LEU A 194 -15.09 -2.05 19.60
N ASN A 195 -14.83 -1.01 18.80
CA ASN A 195 -15.32 0.33 19.11
C ASN A 195 -16.84 0.42 18.99
N ILE A 196 -17.47 -0.20 17.98
CA ILE A 196 -18.94 -0.23 17.90
C ILE A 196 -19.52 -0.93 19.12
N VAL A 197 -19.02 -2.11 19.49
CA VAL A 197 -19.51 -2.87 20.65
C VAL A 197 -19.34 -2.07 21.95
N ALA A 198 -18.20 -1.37 22.12
CA ALA A 198 -17.95 -0.56 23.31
C ALA A 198 -18.76 0.75 23.36
N LEU A 199 -19.08 1.34 22.20
CA LEU A 199 -19.79 2.62 22.08
C LEU A 199 -21.31 2.47 22.08
N THR A 200 -21.83 1.35 21.56
CA THR A 200 -23.27 1.12 21.40
C THR A 200 -24.04 1.18 22.72
N PRO A 201 -23.60 0.52 23.83
CA PRO A 201 -24.27 0.66 25.12
C PRO A 201 -24.20 2.10 25.65
N LYS A 202 -23.07 2.80 25.45
CA LYS A 202 -22.90 4.17 25.95
C LYS A 202 -23.86 5.16 25.28
N ILE A 203 -24.10 4.96 23.99
CA ILE A 203 -25.04 5.74 23.18
C ILE A 203 -26.49 5.37 23.50
N LEU A 204 -26.83 4.09 23.53
CA LEU A 204 -28.21 3.61 23.75
C LEU A 204 -28.72 3.92 25.17
N PHE A 205 -27.85 3.79 26.18
CA PHE A 205 -28.21 4.06 27.57
C PHE A 205 -27.91 5.52 27.99
N GLY A 206 -27.63 6.41 27.02
CA GLY A 206 -27.55 7.85 27.24
C GLY A 206 -26.41 8.34 28.13
N THR A 207 -25.41 7.49 28.39
CA THR A 207 -24.31 7.82 29.33
C THR A 207 -23.30 8.80 28.73
N VAL A 208 -23.25 8.95 27.39
CA VAL A 208 -22.43 9.97 26.72
C VAL A 208 -23.15 10.50 25.47
N GLN A 209 -23.44 11.80 25.43
CA GLN A 209 -24.18 12.47 24.35
C GLN A 209 -23.37 13.50 23.57
N THR A 210 -22.06 13.29 23.40
CA THR A 210 -21.25 14.25 22.62
C THR A 210 -21.36 13.94 21.12
N PRO A 211 -21.66 14.91 20.24
CA PRO A 211 -21.80 14.70 18.78
C PRO A 211 -20.64 13.95 18.12
N GLN A 212 -19.43 14.09 18.64
CA GLN A 212 -18.21 13.44 18.17
C GLN A 212 -18.28 11.90 18.27
N LEU A 213 -18.94 11.38 19.32
CA LEU A 213 -19.09 9.93 19.53
C LEU A 213 -20.11 9.32 18.57
N TYR A 214 -21.21 10.03 18.28
CA TYR A 214 -22.17 9.64 17.25
C TYR A 214 -21.53 9.61 15.86
N PHE A 215 -20.73 10.63 15.53
CA PHE A 215 -19.99 10.68 14.27
C PHE A 215 -19.03 9.49 14.13
N LEU A 216 -18.24 9.19 15.16
CA LEU A 216 -17.33 8.04 15.16
C LEU A 216 -18.08 6.72 15.01
N TRP A 217 -19.19 6.54 15.73
CA TRP A 217 -20.02 5.33 15.65
C TRP A 217 -20.59 5.12 14.24
N VAL A 218 -21.13 6.19 13.62
CA VAL A 218 -21.61 6.16 12.22
C VAL A 218 -20.46 5.91 11.24
N PHE A 219 -19.29 6.53 11.46
CA PHE A 219 -18.12 6.36 10.60
C PHE A 219 -17.60 4.91 10.62
N TYR A 220 -17.54 4.28 11.79
CA TYR A 220 -17.16 2.87 11.90
C TYR A 220 -18.18 1.93 11.23
N LEU A 221 -19.49 2.19 11.40
CA LEU A 221 -20.54 1.45 10.71
C LEU A 221 -20.43 1.59 9.19
N PHE A 222 -20.15 2.79 8.71
CA PHE A 222 -19.92 3.06 7.29
C PHE A 222 -18.68 2.33 6.76
N GLY A 223 -17.56 2.36 7.50
CA GLY A 223 -16.34 1.63 7.13
C GLY A 223 -16.54 0.11 7.04
N ILE A 224 -17.27 -0.49 7.99
CA ILE A 224 -17.65 -1.90 7.94
C ILE A 224 -18.54 -2.18 6.72
N SER A 225 -19.51 -1.30 6.45
CA SER A 225 -20.43 -1.45 5.31
C SER A 225 -19.69 -1.43 3.96
N LEU A 226 -18.73 -0.52 3.77
CA LEU A 226 -17.87 -0.49 2.59
C LEU A 226 -17.03 -1.76 2.44
N THR A 227 -16.53 -2.28 3.56
CA THR A 227 -15.73 -3.51 3.56
C THR A 227 -16.58 -4.72 3.17
N LEU A 228 -17.80 -4.83 3.72
CA LEU A 228 -18.77 -5.87 3.36
C LEU A 228 -19.18 -5.79 1.89
N LEU A 229 -19.48 -4.58 1.38
CA LEU A 229 -19.77 -4.36 -0.03
C LEU A 229 -18.61 -4.78 -0.93
N GLY A 230 -17.37 -4.48 -0.54
CA GLY A 230 -16.18 -4.93 -1.25
C GLY A 230 -16.03 -6.46 -1.30
N ILE A 231 -16.35 -7.15 -0.19
CA ILE A 231 -16.34 -8.62 -0.13
C ILE A 231 -17.45 -9.19 -1.01
N ILE A 232 -18.68 -8.68 -0.90
CA ILE A 232 -19.84 -9.10 -1.71
C ILE A 232 -19.54 -8.89 -3.19
N GLY A 233 -18.98 -7.75 -3.57
CA GLY A 233 -18.59 -7.46 -4.95
C GLY A 233 -17.61 -8.49 -5.52
N ARG A 234 -16.61 -8.92 -4.73
CA ARG A 234 -15.68 -9.98 -5.15
C ARG A 234 -16.34 -11.35 -5.25
N ILE A 235 -17.29 -11.66 -4.35
CA ILE A 235 -18.05 -12.91 -4.40
C ILE A 235 -18.92 -12.93 -5.67
N LEU A 236 -19.66 -11.85 -5.93
CA LEU A 236 -20.49 -11.70 -7.13
C LEU A 236 -19.66 -11.78 -8.41
N GLN A 237 -18.46 -11.17 -8.43
CA GLN A 237 -17.56 -11.29 -9.57
C GLN A 237 -17.12 -12.74 -9.81
N LYS A 238 -16.76 -13.48 -8.75
CA LYS A 238 -16.40 -14.90 -8.86
C LYS A 238 -17.58 -15.78 -9.31
N LEU A 239 -18.79 -15.47 -8.87
CA LEU A 239 -20.00 -16.18 -9.32
C LEU A 239 -20.26 -15.90 -10.79
N ARG A 240 -20.18 -14.64 -11.21
CA ARG A 240 -20.33 -14.25 -12.62
C ARG A 240 -19.29 -14.91 -13.53
N GLU A 241 -18.03 -14.99 -13.09
CA GLU A 241 -16.97 -15.69 -13.82
C GLU A 241 -17.27 -17.19 -13.96
N LYS A 242 -17.85 -17.82 -12.93
CA LYS A 242 -18.29 -19.23 -12.99
C LYS A 242 -19.49 -19.44 -13.91
N ASP A 243 -20.48 -18.56 -13.86
CA ASP A 243 -21.68 -18.64 -14.70
C ASP A 243 -21.33 -18.48 -16.18
N LEU A 244 -20.42 -17.55 -16.52
CA LEU A 244 -19.92 -17.39 -17.88
C LEU A 244 -19.21 -18.65 -18.38
N THR A 245 -18.33 -19.26 -17.57
CA THR A 245 -17.71 -20.54 -17.95
C THR A 245 -18.70 -21.69 -18.08
N PHE A 246 -19.80 -21.70 -17.31
CA PHE A 246 -20.83 -22.73 -17.42
C PHE A 246 -21.66 -22.56 -18.70
N LEU A 247 -22.00 -21.33 -19.08
CA LEU A 247 -22.72 -21.04 -20.32
C LEU A 247 -21.89 -21.40 -21.56
N ASP A 248 -20.60 -21.07 -21.55
CA ASP A 248 -19.67 -21.45 -22.63
C ASP A 248 -19.64 -22.98 -22.81
N THR A 249 -19.60 -23.76 -21.73
CA THR A 249 -19.61 -25.24 -21.82
C THR A 249 -20.93 -25.81 -22.36
N VAL A 250 -22.06 -25.17 -22.06
CA VAL A 250 -23.39 -25.62 -22.53
C VAL A 250 -23.59 -25.29 -24.02
N GLU A 251 -23.04 -24.16 -24.50
CA GLU A 251 -23.05 -23.85 -25.93
C GLU A 251 -22.14 -24.79 -26.72
N GLU A 252 -20.96 -25.14 -26.20
CA GLU A 252 -20.05 -26.10 -26.82
C GLU A 252 -20.69 -27.50 -26.97
N GLU A 253 -21.38 -28.00 -25.94
CA GLU A 253 -22.10 -29.29 -26.01
C GLU A 253 -23.24 -29.26 -27.05
N LYS A 254 -23.97 -28.15 -27.17
CA LYS A 254 -25.04 -28.01 -28.17
C LYS A 254 -24.51 -27.99 -29.60
N GLU A 255 -23.38 -27.34 -29.84
CA GLU A 255 -22.75 -27.33 -31.16
C GLU A 255 -22.21 -28.70 -31.56
N VAL A 256 -21.65 -29.46 -30.62
CA VAL A 256 -21.17 -30.83 -30.89
C VAL A 256 -22.33 -31.74 -31.27
N HIS A 257 -23.46 -31.66 -30.55
CA HIS A 257 -24.61 -32.51 -30.81
C HIS A 257 -25.41 -32.14 -32.08
N GLN A 258 -25.19 -30.95 -32.65
CA GLN A 258 -25.77 -30.56 -33.95
C GLN A 258 -24.89 -30.94 -35.15
N ARG A 259 -23.65 -31.39 -34.92
CA ARG A 259 -22.71 -31.82 -35.97
C ARG A 259 -22.63 -33.34 -36.13
N GLU A 260 -23.33 -34.10 -35.28
CA GLU A 260 -23.55 -35.55 -35.38
C GLU A 260 -24.89 -35.86 -36.07
#